data_AF-A0A2H5V7H6-F1
#
_entry.id   AF-A0A2H5V7H6-F1
#
_cell.length_a   1.000
_cell.length_b   1.000
_cell.length_c   1.000
_cell.angle_alpha   90.00
_cell.angle_beta   90.00
_cell.angle_gamma   90.00
#
_symmetry.space_group_name_H-M   'P 1'
#
loop_
_entity.id
_entity.type
_entity.pdbx_description
1 polymer ?
#
loop_
_entity_poly.entity_id
_entity_poly.type
_entity_poly.pdbx_seq_one_letter_code
_entity_poly.pdbx_strand_id
1 'polypeptide(L)'
;MLSSSEDMEATAFEEFEGKYPEELKNQIYDLVLTAIGRYIEGNNLRDSDFPRIASSALYILALSLARKGPIESVEEAERYLLDQLHSIHTKGHTAIEEIYRNAMERR
;
A
#
# COMPACT_ATOMS: atom_id res chain seq x y z
N MET A 1 -4.13 -20.69 7.33
CA MET A 1 -4.95 -19.48 7.17
C MET A 1 -4.23 -18.54 6.19
N LEU A 2 -4.23 -18.91 4.90
CA LEU A 2 -3.71 -18.05 3.81
C LEU A 2 -4.83 -17.27 3.10
N SER A 3 -6.11 -17.61 3.36
CA SER A 3 -7.24 -17.10 2.56
C SER A 3 -7.57 -15.63 2.83
N SER A 4 -7.45 -15.12 4.06
CA SER A 4 -7.92 -13.76 4.37
C SER A 4 -7.08 -12.66 3.70
N SER A 5 -5.76 -12.82 3.59
CA SER A 5 -4.90 -11.80 2.98
C SER A 5 -5.03 -11.75 1.46
N GLU A 6 -5.16 -12.91 0.81
CA GLU A 6 -5.37 -13.00 -0.64
C GLU A 6 -6.74 -12.42 -1.01
N ASP A 7 -7.77 -12.70 -0.22
CA ASP A 7 -9.11 -12.13 -0.41
C ASP A 7 -9.14 -10.60 -0.25
N MET A 8 -8.40 -10.07 0.74
CA MET A 8 -8.29 -8.61 0.94
C MET A 8 -7.59 -7.92 -0.22
N GLU A 9 -6.47 -8.48 -0.69
CA GLU A 9 -5.71 -7.91 -1.80
C GLU A 9 -6.51 -7.96 -3.10
N ALA A 10 -7.23 -9.06 -3.36
CA ALA A 10 -8.14 -9.17 -4.51
C ALA A 10 -9.28 -8.15 -4.46
N THR A 11 -9.89 -7.96 -3.28
CA THR A 11 -10.94 -6.94 -3.09
C THR A 11 -10.38 -5.53 -3.28
N ALA A 12 -9.18 -5.26 -2.74
CA ALA A 12 -8.52 -3.98 -2.89
C ALA A 12 -8.20 -3.67 -4.36
N PHE A 13 -7.76 -4.68 -5.12
CA PHE A 13 -7.58 -4.61 -6.56
C PHE A 13 -8.88 -4.23 -7.27
N GLU A 14 -9.97 -4.95 -7.05
CA GLU A 14 -11.26 -4.68 -7.71
C GLU A 14 -11.77 -3.26 -7.42
N GLU A 15 -11.68 -2.84 -6.16
CA GLU A 15 -12.11 -1.53 -5.71
C GLU A 15 -11.25 -0.40 -6.28
N PHE A 16 -9.94 -0.60 -6.38
CA PHE A 16 -9.02 0.40 -6.92
C PHE A 16 -9.10 0.47 -8.45
N GLU A 17 -9.02 -0.67 -9.13
CA GLU A 17 -9.04 -0.72 -10.59
C GLU A 17 -10.39 -0.29 -11.18
N GLY A 18 -11.50 -0.58 -10.50
CA GLY A 18 -12.85 -0.32 -10.98
C GLY A 18 -13.38 1.09 -10.73
N LYS A 19 -12.79 1.86 -9.81
CA LYS A 19 -13.36 3.16 -9.37
C LYS A 19 -12.53 4.38 -9.75
N TYR A 20 -11.24 4.22 -10.02
CA TYR A 20 -10.35 5.35 -10.26
C TYR A 20 -9.93 5.45 -11.74
N PRO A 21 -9.77 6.68 -12.29
CA PRO A 21 -9.28 6.89 -13.65
C PRO A 21 -7.88 6.30 -13.85
N GLU A 22 -7.60 5.82 -15.07
CA GLU A 22 -6.32 5.16 -15.42
C GLU A 22 -5.09 6.02 -15.12
N GLU A 23 -5.14 7.32 -15.41
CA GLU A 23 -4.05 8.26 -15.12
C GLU A 23 -3.71 8.33 -13.62
N LEU A 24 -4.74 8.40 -12.77
CA LEU A 24 -4.57 8.40 -11.31
C LEU A 24 -4.04 7.05 -10.81
N LYS A 25 -4.53 5.95 -11.38
CA LYS A 25 -4.05 4.60 -11.03
C LYS A 25 -2.56 4.46 -11.29
N ASN A 26 -2.12 4.86 -12.48
CA ASN A 26 -0.71 4.82 -12.87
C ASN A 26 0.16 5.67 -11.93
N GLN A 27 -0.27 6.89 -11.63
CA GLN A 27 0.45 7.77 -10.70
C GLN A 27 0.59 7.14 -9.30
N ILE A 28 -0.50 6.56 -8.78
CA ILE A 28 -0.49 5.91 -7.46
C ILE A 28 0.41 4.68 -7.46
N TYR A 29 0.37 3.84 -8.49
CA TYR A 29 1.27 2.69 -8.60
C TYR A 29 2.73 3.11 -8.61
N ASP A 30 3.09 4.13 -9.39
CA ASP A 30 4.45 4.64 -9.45
C ASP A 30 4.92 5.13 -8.08
N LEU A 31 4.05 5.83 -7.33
CA LEU A 31 4.34 6.30 -5.98
C LEU A 31 4.55 5.13 -5.00
N VAL A 32 3.64 4.14 -5.02
CA VAL A 32 3.71 2.96 -4.13
C VAL A 32 4.98 2.16 -4.39
N LEU A 33 5.25 1.83 -5.66
CA LEU A 33 6.44 1.05 -6.04
C LEU A 33 7.73 1.79 -5.69
N THR A 34 7.78 3.10 -5.95
CA THR A 34 8.92 3.94 -5.59
C THR A 34 9.14 3.95 -4.08
N ALA A 35 8.08 4.11 -3.29
CA ALA A 35 8.18 4.11 -1.83
C ALA A 35 8.65 2.76 -1.28
N ILE A 36 8.13 1.64 -1.81
CA ILE A 36 8.58 0.28 -1.44
C ILE A 36 10.08 0.14 -1.72
N GLY A 37 10.53 0.49 -2.92
CA GLY A 37 11.94 0.40 -3.32
C GLY A 37 12.85 1.25 -2.41
N ARG A 38 12.48 2.52 -2.19
CA ARG A 38 13.23 3.44 -1.30
C ARG A 38 13.27 2.94 0.14
N TYR A 39 12.17 2.40 0.65
CA TYR A 39 12.12 1.88 2.02
C TYR A 39 13.00 0.64 2.18
N ILE A 40 12.97 -0.30 1.22
CA ILE A 40 13.83 -1.49 1.21
C ILE A 40 15.30 -1.08 1.19
N GLU A 41 15.66 -0.15 0.32
CA GLU A 41 17.04 0.34 0.18
C GLU A 41 17.51 1.11 1.41
N GLY A 42 16.72 2.09 1.88
CA GLY A 42 17.06 2.93 3.03
C GLY A 42 17.19 2.16 4.34
N ASN A 43 16.57 0.97 4.46
CA ASN A 43 16.64 0.12 5.64
C ASN A 43 17.45 -1.18 5.44
N ASN A 44 18.11 -1.37 4.28
CA ASN A 44 18.87 -2.58 3.94
C ASN A 44 18.08 -3.90 4.06
N LEU A 45 16.82 -3.92 3.59
CA LEU A 45 15.88 -5.04 3.79
C LEU A 45 15.84 -6.05 2.63
N ARG A 46 16.80 -6.00 1.71
CA ARG A 46 16.78 -6.76 0.43
C ARG A 46 16.64 -8.28 0.63
N ASP A 47 17.29 -8.83 1.65
CA ASP A 47 17.31 -10.28 1.94
C ASP A 47 16.33 -10.68 3.06
N SER A 48 15.39 -9.80 3.41
CA SER A 48 14.38 -10.07 4.45
C SER A 48 13.05 -10.56 3.86
N ASP A 49 12.10 -10.91 4.72
CA ASP A 49 10.72 -11.20 4.30
C ASP A 49 9.95 -9.94 3.87
N PHE A 50 10.43 -8.73 4.22
CA PHE A 50 9.70 -7.50 4.00
C PHE A 50 9.38 -7.21 2.52
N PRO A 51 10.32 -7.33 1.54
CA PRO A 51 10.01 -7.15 0.13
C PRO A 51 8.85 -8.01 -0.37
N ARG A 52 8.75 -9.26 0.11
CA ARG A 52 7.66 -10.19 -0.23
C ARG A 52 6.34 -9.72 0.37
N ILE A 53 6.35 -9.32 1.64
CA ILE A 53 5.16 -8.81 2.34
C ILE A 53 4.67 -7.50 1.72
N ALA A 54 5.57 -6.55 1.46
CA ALA A 54 5.25 -5.26 0.85
C ALA A 54 4.67 -5.44 -0.57
N SER A 55 5.26 -6.33 -1.38
CA SER A 55 4.73 -6.67 -2.71
C SER A 55 3.32 -7.28 -2.63
N SER A 56 3.04 -8.09 -1.61
CA SER A 56 1.73 -8.72 -1.43
C SER A 56 0.62 -7.77 -0.94
N ALA A 57 0.98 -6.56 -0.53
CA ALA A 57 0.05 -5.53 -0.04
C ALA A 57 -0.05 -4.33 -0.99
N LEU A 58 0.39 -4.50 -2.24
CA LEU A 58 0.53 -3.41 -3.20
C LEU A 58 -0.81 -2.73 -3.49
N TYR A 59 -1.86 -3.49 -3.75
CA TYR A 59 -3.19 -2.96 -4.04
C TYR A 59 -3.86 -2.40 -2.78
N ILE A 60 -3.61 -2.99 -1.61
CA ILE A 60 -4.03 -2.41 -0.34
C ILE A 60 -3.38 -1.04 -0.10
N LEU A 61 -2.07 -0.88 -0.35
CA LEU A 61 -1.36 0.39 -0.23
C LEU A 61 -1.86 1.41 -1.27
N ALA A 62 -2.08 0.97 -2.51
CA ALA A 62 -2.62 1.81 -3.59
C ALA A 62 -4.03 2.33 -3.27
N LEU A 63 -4.94 1.44 -2.87
CA LEU A 63 -6.30 1.79 -2.45
C LEU A 63 -6.29 2.73 -1.25
N SER A 64 -5.42 2.47 -0.26
CA SER A 64 -5.32 3.30 0.94
C SER A 64 -4.85 4.72 0.61
N LEU A 65 -3.85 4.86 -0.27
CA LEU A 65 -3.40 6.16 -0.77
C LEU A 65 -4.50 6.88 -1.55
N ALA A 66 -5.22 6.18 -2.44
CA ALA A 66 -6.32 6.73 -3.22
C ALA A 66 -7.47 7.25 -2.32
N ARG A 67 -7.68 6.61 -1.17
CA ARG A 67 -8.72 6.96 -0.19
C ARG A 67 -8.25 7.84 0.95
N LYS A 68 -6.96 8.21 0.98
CA LYS A 68 -6.43 9.17 1.94
C LYS A 68 -7.15 10.53 1.83
N GLY A 69 -7.67 10.85 0.64
CA GLY A 69 -8.22 12.16 0.30
C GLY A 69 -7.32 12.87 -0.72
N PRO A 70 -7.54 14.17 -0.98
CA PRO A 70 -6.69 14.92 -1.89
C PRO A 70 -5.24 14.86 -1.43
N ILE A 71 -4.37 14.35 -2.31
CA ILE A 71 -2.93 14.39 -2.15
C ILE A 71 -2.50 15.76 -2.64
N GLU A 72 -2.07 16.63 -1.73
CA GLU A 72 -1.72 18.02 -2.09
C GLU A 72 -0.33 18.10 -2.73
N SER A 73 0.52 17.08 -2.52
CA SER A 73 1.86 16.97 -3.08
C SER A 73 2.38 15.54 -3.12
N VAL A 74 3.38 15.28 -3.98
CA VAL A 74 4.09 14.00 -4.06
C VAL A 74 4.79 13.68 -2.74
N GLU A 75 5.38 14.68 -2.08
CA GLU A 75 6.07 14.53 -0.80
C GLU A 75 5.13 14.06 0.33
N GLU A 76 3.88 14.51 0.33
CA GLU A 76 2.89 14.07 1.30
C GLU A 76 2.47 12.62 1.07
N ALA A 77 2.26 12.22 -0.20
CA ALA A 77 1.97 10.83 -0.55
C ALA A 77 3.14 9.92 -0.18
N GLU A 78 4.37 10.34 -0.45
CA GLU A 78 5.57 9.59 -0.11
C GLU A 78 5.69 9.41 1.41
N ARG A 79 5.54 10.49 2.20
CA ARG A 79 5.60 10.40 3.66
C ARG A 79 4.55 9.43 4.19
N TYR A 80 3.33 9.54 3.70
CA TYR A 80 2.24 8.64 4.08
C TYR A 80 2.57 7.17 3.77
N LEU A 81 3.09 6.89 2.58
CA LEU A 81 3.48 5.53 2.17
C LEU A 81 4.62 4.98 3.02
N LEU A 82 5.63 5.80 3.33
CA LEU A 82 6.75 5.42 4.20
C LEU A 82 6.25 5.07 5.61
N ASP A 83 5.28 5.81 6.15
CA ASP A 83 4.66 5.50 7.44
C ASP A 83 3.89 4.16 7.39
N GLN A 84 3.15 3.89 6.31
CA GLN A 84 2.47 2.59 6.13
C GLN A 84 3.47 1.43 6.00
N LEU A 85 4.53 1.62 5.22
CA LEU A 85 5.61 0.64 5.05
C LEU A 85 6.35 0.37 6.35
N HIS A 86 6.54 1.40 7.18
CA HIS A 86 7.08 1.24 8.53
C HIS A 86 6.17 0.40 9.43
N SER A 87 4.86 0.65 9.38
CA SER A 87 3.88 -0.17 10.09
C SER A 87 3.91 -1.63 9.63
N ILE A 88 3.98 -1.88 8.31
CA ILE A 88 4.11 -3.23 7.74
C ILE A 88 5.42 -3.89 8.18
N HIS A 89 6.54 -3.15 8.19
CA HIS A 89 7.83 -3.69 8.60
C HIS A 89 7.82 -4.14 10.07
N THR A 90 7.16 -3.39 10.94
CA THR A 90 7.16 -3.63 12.39
C THR A 90 6.06 -4.60 12.85
N LYS A 91 4.89 -4.60 12.20
CA LYS A 91 3.72 -5.41 12.60
C LYS A 91 3.37 -6.53 11.62
N GLY A 92 4.01 -6.59 10.45
CA GLY A 92 3.71 -7.60 9.42
C GLY A 92 2.26 -7.54 8.94
N HIS A 93 1.63 -8.71 8.81
CA HIS A 93 0.26 -8.85 8.27
C HIS A 93 -0.81 -8.11 9.08
N THR A 94 -0.62 -7.87 10.38
CA THR A 94 -1.56 -7.08 11.17
C THR A 94 -1.66 -5.64 10.67
N ALA A 95 -0.54 -5.02 10.25
CA ALA A 95 -0.61 -3.68 9.64
C ALA A 95 -1.37 -3.70 8.31
N ILE A 96 -1.21 -4.75 7.50
CA ILE A 96 -1.92 -4.89 6.22
C ILE A 96 -3.44 -4.90 6.45
N GLU A 97 -3.91 -5.68 7.44
CA GLU A 97 -5.32 -5.72 7.84
C GLU A 97 -5.83 -4.36 8.34
N GLU A 98 -5.03 -3.65 9.15
CA GLU A 98 -5.36 -2.31 9.64
C GLU A 98 -5.47 -1.30 8.48
N ILE A 99 -4.51 -1.30 7.56
CA ILE A 99 -4.47 -0.41 6.40
C ILE A 99 -5.68 -0.65 5.50
N TYR A 100 -5.97 -1.92 5.21
CA TYR A 100 -7.12 -2.30 4.39
C TYR A 100 -8.44 -1.86 5.04
N ARG A 101 -8.64 -2.15 6.33
CA ARG A 101 -9.86 -1.75 7.04
C ARG A 101 -10.06 -0.24 7.03
N ASN A 102 -9.00 0.51 7.32
CA ASN A 102 -9.04 1.98 7.31
C ASN A 102 -9.37 2.53 5.92
N ALA A 103 -8.83 1.92 4.85
CA ALA A 103 -9.17 2.30 3.49
C ALA A 103 -10.65 1.99 3.17
N MET A 104 -11.17 0.87 3.64
CA MET A 104 -12.55 0.45 3.37
C MET A 104 -13.60 1.25 4.14
N GLU A 105 -13.28 1.75 5.35
CA GLU A 105 -14.17 2.58 6.18
C GLU A 105 -14.32 4.01 5.66
N ARG A 106 -13.31 4.53 4.97
CA ARG A 106 -13.35 5.82 4.28
C ARG A 106 -14.13 5.67 2.96
N ARG A 107 -15.46 5.77 3.04
CA ARG A 107 -16.37 5.81 1.88
C ARG A 107 -16.82 7.24 1.58
#